data_AF-X1RDT4-F1
#
_entry.id   AF-X1RDT4-F1
#
_cell.length_a   1.000
_cell.length_b   1.000
_cell.length_c   1.000
_cell.angle_alpha   90.00
_cell.angle_beta   90.00
_cell.angle_gamma   90.00
#
_symmetry.space_group_name_H-M   'P 1'
#
loop_
_entity.id
_entity.type
_entity.pdbx_description
1 polymer ?
#
loop_
_entity_poly.entity_id
_entity_poly.type
_entity_poly.pdbx_seq_one_letter_code
_entity_poly.pdbx_strand_id
1 'polypeptide(L)'
;MPIVAPWEWESFSEQDRAILKVLVRAGRGGLTTTGIAKALGLESPEGSGRVMVYKRLKRITKISERMKGASLVLPDGRQWVMNWDDYDFAQLEE
;
A
#
# COMPACT_ATOMS: atom_id res chain seq x y z
N MET A 1 -13.64 -13.61 7.20
CA MET A 1 -12.89 -13.00 6.07
C MET A 1 -12.82 -11.50 6.33
N PRO A 2 -11.63 -10.88 6.37
CA PRO A 2 -11.55 -9.43 6.41
C PRO A 2 -11.95 -8.92 5.02
N ILE A 3 -13.19 -8.46 4.93
CA ILE A 3 -13.67 -7.72 3.76
C ILE A 3 -13.07 -6.33 3.96
N VAL A 4 -11.92 -6.07 3.33
CA VAL A 4 -11.73 -4.73 2.75
C VAL A 4 -13.03 -4.50 2.02
N ALA A 5 -13.86 -3.55 2.50
CA ALA A 5 -15.16 -3.23 1.90
C ALA A 5 -15.02 -3.36 0.39
N PRO A 6 -16.00 -3.91 -0.36
CA PRO A 6 -15.83 -4.32 -1.76
C PRO A 6 -15.51 -3.09 -2.62
N TRP A 7 -14.26 -2.69 -2.59
CA TRP A 7 -13.64 -1.73 -3.45
C TRP A 7 -12.91 -2.60 -4.42
N GLU A 8 -13.23 -2.39 -5.69
CA GLU A 8 -12.77 -3.05 -6.89
C GLU A 8 -11.27 -3.44 -6.83
N TRP A 9 -10.95 -4.52 -6.11
CA TRP A 9 -9.62 -5.11 -6.07
C TRP A 9 -9.17 -5.51 -7.47
N GLU A 10 -10.11 -5.66 -8.39
CA GLU A 10 -9.92 -5.85 -9.83
C GLU A 10 -9.04 -4.75 -10.46
N SER A 11 -9.13 -3.51 -9.96
CA SER A 11 -8.29 -2.39 -10.41
C SER A 11 -6.83 -2.51 -9.92
N PHE A 12 -6.56 -3.33 -8.91
CA PHE A 12 -5.24 -3.52 -8.31
C PHE A 12 -4.61 -4.86 -8.70
N SER A 13 -3.37 -4.82 -9.23
CA SER A 13 -2.62 -6.04 -9.52
C SER A 13 -2.21 -6.75 -8.24
N GLU A 14 -1.92 -8.05 -8.30
CA GLU A 14 -1.48 -8.84 -7.14
C GLU A 14 -0.35 -8.18 -6.33
N GLN A 15 0.62 -7.57 -7.00
CA GLN A 15 1.70 -6.82 -6.36
C GLN A 15 1.20 -5.57 -5.62
N ASP A 16 0.27 -4.82 -6.21
CA ASP A 16 -0.35 -3.65 -5.56
C ASP A 16 -1.07 -4.10 -4.28
N ARG A 17 -1.78 -5.24 -4.35
CA ARG A 17 -2.50 -5.82 -3.21
C ARG A 17 -1.56 -6.29 -2.11
N ALA A 18 -0.43 -6.89 -2.46
CA ALA A 18 0.59 -7.28 -1.51
C ALA A 18 1.19 -6.07 -0.79
N ILE A 19 1.48 -4.98 -1.51
CA ILE A 19 1.95 -3.71 -0.91
C ILE A 19 0.92 -3.15 0.08
N LEU A 20 -0.36 -3.11 -0.30
CA LEU A 20 -1.43 -2.62 0.57
C LEU A 20 -1.56 -3.46 1.85
N LYS A 21 -1.51 -4.79 1.74
CA LYS A 21 -1.54 -5.68 2.91
C LYS A 21 -0.35 -5.41 3.86
N VAL A 22 0.84 -5.20 3.31
CA VAL A 22 2.04 -4.86 4.09
C VAL A 22 1.84 -3.53 4.82
N LEU A 23 1.28 -2.51 4.17
CA LEU A 23 1.02 -1.21 4.77
C LEU A 23 -0.10 -1.24 5.81
N VAL A 24 -1.17 -2.00 5.59
CA VAL A 24 -2.24 -2.21 6.58
C VAL A 24 -1.68 -2.86 7.84
N ARG A 25 -0.80 -3.88 7.70
CA ARG A 25 -0.12 -4.52 8.84
C ARG A 25 0.84 -3.58 9.58
N ALA A 26 1.44 -2.62 8.88
CA ALA A 26 2.28 -1.60 9.49
C ALA A 26 1.47 -0.52 10.26
N GLY A 27 0.15 -0.52 10.13
CA GLY A 27 -0.73 0.41 10.83
C GLY A 27 -0.50 1.87 10.45
N ARG A 28 -0.65 2.77 11.42
CA ARG A 28 -0.48 4.22 11.22
C ARG A 28 0.98 4.65 11.01
N GLY A 29 1.95 3.84 11.41
CA GLY A 29 3.37 4.18 11.29
C GLY A 29 3.92 4.02 9.86
N GLY A 30 3.23 3.24 9.01
CA GLY A 30 3.64 3.03 7.63
C GLY A 30 5.03 2.39 7.48
N LEU A 31 5.52 2.36 6.25
CA LEU A 31 6.82 1.77 5.92
C LEU A 31 7.54 2.55 4.81
N THR A 32 8.86 2.53 4.83
CA THR A 32 9.66 3.02 3.70
C THR A 32 9.53 2.09 2.50
N THR A 33 9.83 2.56 1.29
CA THR A 33 9.79 1.71 0.08
C THR A 33 10.73 0.50 0.17
N THR A 34 11.88 0.66 0.83
CA THR A 34 12.78 -0.44 1.15
C THR A 34 12.18 -1.39 2.20
N GLY A 35 11.53 -0.86 3.25
CA GLY A 35 10.85 -1.67 4.25
C GLY A 35 9.74 -2.54 3.65
N ILE A 36 8.93 -1.97 2.76
CA ILE A 36 7.91 -2.69 2.00
C ILE A 36 8.57 -3.75 1.10
N ALA A 37 9.64 -3.40 0.38
CA ALA A 37 10.35 -4.34 -0.48
C ALA A 37 10.93 -5.54 0.31
N LYS A 38 11.42 -5.31 1.53
CA LYS A 38 11.88 -6.37 2.44
C LYS A 38 10.73 -7.26 2.91
N ALA A 39 9.62 -6.66 3.32
CA ALA A 39 8.43 -7.38 3.77
C ALA A 39 7.81 -8.25 2.64
N LEU A 40 7.99 -7.86 1.39
CA LEU A 40 7.58 -8.62 0.21
C LEU A 40 8.60 -9.68 -0.25
N GLY A 41 9.77 -9.77 0.40
CA GLY A 41 10.80 -10.76 0.04
C GLY A 41 11.43 -10.54 -1.33
N LEU A 42 11.53 -9.29 -1.81
CA LEU A 42 12.15 -8.99 -3.10
C LEU A 42 13.67 -9.20 -3.04
N GLU A 43 14.29 -9.73 -4.10
CA GLU A 43 15.72 -10.08 -4.13
C GLU A 43 16.67 -8.88 -3.92
N SER A 44 16.27 -7.66 -4.30
CA SER A 44 17.09 -6.44 -4.14
C SER A 44 16.28 -5.29 -3.52
N PRO A 45 15.98 -5.33 -2.21
CA PRO A 45 15.11 -4.33 -1.57
C PRO A 45 15.65 -2.90 -1.62
N GLU A 46 16.96 -2.72 -1.47
CA GLU A 46 17.65 -1.43 -1.53
C GLU A 46 17.90 -0.95 -2.97
N GLY A 47 17.83 -1.85 -3.95
CA GLY A 47 18.06 -1.56 -5.36
C GLY A 47 16.77 -1.45 -6.16
N SER A 48 16.55 -2.42 -7.05
CA SER A 48 15.39 -2.46 -7.96
C SER A 48 14.06 -2.63 -7.21
N GLY A 49 14.07 -3.29 -6.06
CA GLY A 49 12.89 -3.55 -5.23
C GLY A 49 12.22 -2.26 -4.74
N ARG A 50 12.95 -1.36 -4.08
CA ARG A 50 12.38 -0.06 -3.64
C ARG A 50 11.88 0.80 -4.80
N VAL A 51 12.51 0.73 -5.97
CA VAL A 51 12.09 1.48 -7.17
C VAL A 51 10.79 0.91 -7.71
N MET A 52 10.66 -0.41 -7.76
CA MET A 52 9.43 -1.10 -8.15
C MET A 52 8.28 -0.74 -7.19
N VAL A 53 8.52 -0.85 -5.88
CA VAL A 53 7.54 -0.47 -4.84
C VAL A 53 7.12 0.99 -5.00
N TYR A 54 8.06 1.92 -5.20
CA TYR A 54 7.74 3.33 -5.40
C TYR A 54 6.82 3.57 -6.60
N LYS A 55 7.13 2.95 -7.75
CA LYS A 55 6.29 3.04 -8.96
C LYS A 55 4.88 2.50 -8.72
N ARG A 56 4.78 1.40 -7.96
CA ARG A 56 3.51 0.77 -7.58
C ARG A 56 2.68 1.64 -6.63
N LEU A 57 3.29 2.23 -5.61
CA LEU A 57 2.62 3.16 -4.70
C LEU A 57 2.05 4.36 -5.47
N LYS A 58 2.82 4.96 -6.39
CA LYS A 58 2.31 6.02 -7.26
C LYS A 58 1.17 5.57 -8.17
N ARG A 59 1.19 4.33 -8.65
CA ARG A 59 0.08 3.74 -9.41
C ARG A 59 -1.16 3.59 -8.54
N ILE A 60 -1.01 3.05 -7.33
CA ILE A 60 -2.09 2.88 -6.34
C ILE A 60 -2.76 4.23 -6.07
N THR A 61 -1.97 5.26 -5.72
CA THR A 61 -2.44 6.63 -5.50
C THR A 61 -3.33 7.12 -6.66
N LYS A 62 -2.84 7.02 -7.90
CA LYS A 62 -3.59 7.45 -9.09
C LYS A 62 -4.89 6.68 -9.30
N ILE A 63 -4.90 5.38 -9.03
CA ILE A 63 -6.10 4.55 -9.15
C ILE A 63 -7.13 5.00 -8.10
N SER A 64 -6.71 5.10 -6.85
CA SER A 64 -7.60 5.49 -5.75
C SER A 64 -8.18 6.90 -5.91
N GLU A 65 -7.37 7.87 -6.36
CA GLU A 65 -7.83 9.24 -6.63
C GLU A 65 -8.90 9.27 -7.71
N ARG A 66 -8.76 8.45 -8.76
CA ARG A 66 -9.77 8.35 -9.83
C ARG A 66 -11.07 7.70 -9.35
N MET A 67 -10.98 6.76 -8.41
CA MET A 67 -12.14 6.02 -7.93
C MET A 67 -12.95 6.81 -6.89
N LYS A 68 -12.28 7.49 -5.96
CA LYS A 68 -12.95 8.16 -4.82
C LYS A 68 -12.51 9.59 -4.53
N GLY A 69 -11.68 10.18 -5.38
CA GLY A 69 -11.22 11.56 -5.20
C GLY A 69 -10.12 11.74 -4.14
N ALA A 70 -9.69 10.65 -3.48
CA ALA A 70 -8.65 10.68 -2.45
C ALA A 70 -7.65 9.53 -2.63
N SER A 71 -6.40 9.74 -2.23
CA SER A 71 -5.35 8.72 -2.34
C SER A 71 -5.49 7.65 -1.24
N LEU A 72 -5.40 6.36 -1.58
CA LEU A 72 -5.46 5.24 -0.63
C LEU A 72 -4.21 5.14 0.25
N VAL A 73 -3.07 5.58 -0.30
CA VAL A 73 -1.78 5.64 0.38
C VAL A 73 -1.19 7.04 0.24
N LEU A 74 -0.55 7.50 1.30
CA LEU A 74 0.03 8.84 1.39
C LEU A 74 1.52 8.76 1.72
N PRO A 75 2.35 9.65 1.16
CA PRO A 75 3.71 9.83 1.64
C PRO A 75 3.69 10.55 3.00
N ASP A 76 4.40 10.02 3.98
CA ASP A 76 4.66 10.65 5.28
C ASP A 76 6.16 10.69 5.55
N GLY A 77 6.79 11.84 5.30
CA GLY A 77 8.24 12.00 5.31
C GLY A 77 8.94 11.02 4.36
N ARG A 78 9.65 10.03 4.91
CA ARG A 78 10.33 8.97 4.14
C ARG A 78 9.51 7.69 4.01
N GLN A 79 8.36 7.63 4.67
CA GLN A 79 7.48 6.47 4.74
C GLN A 79 6.27 6.67 3.84
N TRP A 80 5.56 5.57 3.64
CA TRP A 80 4.25 5.51 3.04
C TRP A 80 3.29 4.92 4.05
N VAL A 81 2.16 5.58 4.22
CA VAL A 81 1.11 5.21 5.17
C VAL A 81 -0.19 4.93 4.42
N MET A 82 -1.08 4.14 5.03
CA MET A 82 -2.47 4.05 4.56
C MET A 82 -3.18 5.37 4.92
N ASN A 83 -4.08 5.81 4.06
CA ASN A 83 -4.90 6.99 4.33
C ASN A 83 -6.07 6.64 5.25
N TRP A 84 -5.81 6.57 6.56
CA TRP A 84 -6.80 6.19 7.56
C TRP A 84 -7.92 7.23 7.77
N ASP A 85 -7.75 8.46 7.27
CA ASP A 85 -8.71 9.54 7.45
C ASP A 85 -9.82 9.49 6.39
N ASP A 86 -9.46 9.14 5.15
CA ASP A 86 -10.42 9.02 4.03
C ASP A 86 -10.91 7.58 3.79
N TYR A 87 -10.32 6.59 4.48
CA TYR A 87 -10.60 5.17 4.28
C TYR A 87 -10.66 4.38 5.58
N ASP A 88 -11.69 3.53 5.69
CA ASP A 88 -11.80 2.54 6.76
C ASP A 88 -11.05 1.26 6.39
N PHE A 89 -10.03 0.90 7.18
CA PHE A 89 -9.37 -0.39 7.10
C PHE A 89 -9.61 -1.17 8.39
N ALA A 90 -10.42 -2.23 8.34
CA ALA A 90 -10.57 -3.12 9.48
C ALA A 90 -9.24 -3.85 9.75
N GLN A 91 -8.81 -3.90 11.02
CA GLN A 91 -7.58 -4.59 11.43
C GLN A 91 -7.65 -6.08 11.07
N LEU A 92 -6.55 -6.61 10.54
CA LEU A 92 -6.36 -8.04 10.29
C LEU A 92 -6.00 -8.70 11.63
N GLU A 93 -6.97 -9.31 12.32
CA GLU A 93 -6.65 -10.29 13.37
C GLU A 93 -6.14 -11.59 12.71
N GLU A 94 -5.03 -12.11 13.23
CA GLU A 94 -4.35 -13.35 12.80
C GLU A 94 -5.21 -14.61 12.95
#